data_AF-A0A6B3F0Q9-F1
#
_entry.id   AF-A0A6B3F0Q9-F1
#
_cell.length_a   1.000
_cell.length_b   1.000
_cell.length_c   1.000
_cell.angle_alpha   90.00
_cell.angle_beta   90.00
_cell.angle_gamma   90.00
#
_symmetry.space_group_name_H-M   'P 1'
#
loop_
_entity.id
_entity.type
_entity.pdbx_description
1 polymer ?
#
loop_
_entity_poly.entity_id
_entity_poly.type
_entity_poly.pdbx_seq_one_letter_code
_entity_poly.pdbx_strand_id
1 'polypeptide(L)'
;ATTTGTTATTAPAVAPPPPAATTVRPSLPAAELAALAGQLPTIAGPERTARLLPLSQQDREALAADRELVAALRRGLPADEFARTAALLMVDVPAGVDLNVSAGIEARAQVARMLRSPAAAERMLNEGARMIVVPKDAAMTSLEAFRTIRGESTEDSRPFDTERGVQLDRQVAAAEENLLGGTTSVPGAGLHHDGYSTTTHEFAHAVHRYGLTDSQRRLITEAFAEKTRKGSFTDWPDGSLYDDSGTHRNYSSRDEFEYFAQLTNVYLSTNAGTDPYTGLPRNNGTKWVRKHEPKLLPLLRELYGPDPRGFHPWQSNPRQEEDVWAGFRAMWDTAGDALVPQPHGPAPAPGHPVGPAAATASAGARERARAALTAPLAPLPVLSRAELRRKVREVADREPAGRMSVERCLTL
;
A
#
# COMPACT_ATOMS: atom_id res chain seq x y z
N ALA A 1 -49.08 48.97 13.15
CA ALA A 1 -48.64 47.75 13.85
C ALA A 1 -47.34 47.31 13.21
N THR A 2 -46.25 47.43 13.95
CA THR A 2 -44.86 47.27 13.49
C THR A 2 -44.48 45.80 13.61
N THR A 3 -44.18 45.14 12.49
CA THR A 3 -43.67 43.76 12.47
C THR A 3 -42.14 43.81 12.50
N THR A 4 -41.57 43.34 13.60
CA THR A 4 -40.12 43.19 13.82
C THR A 4 -39.62 41.94 13.10
N GLY A 5 -38.76 42.12 12.09
CA GLY A 5 -38.00 41.04 11.47
C GLY A 5 -36.75 40.71 12.28
N THR A 6 -36.65 39.47 12.75
CA THR A 6 -35.48 38.93 13.44
C THR A 6 -34.47 38.46 12.40
N THR A 7 -33.39 39.20 12.18
CA THR A 7 -32.23 38.76 11.40
C THR A 7 -31.35 37.85 12.26
N ALA A 8 -31.28 36.57 11.89
CA ALA A 8 -30.35 35.61 12.47
C ALA A 8 -28.92 35.92 11.99
N THR A 9 -28.02 36.22 12.94
CA THR A 9 -26.60 36.45 12.68
C THR A 9 -25.90 35.09 12.52
N THR A 10 -25.54 34.74 11.28
CA THR A 10 -24.67 33.59 10.98
C THR A 10 -23.27 33.84 11.54
N ALA A 11 -22.80 32.93 12.40
CA ALA A 11 -21.41 32.92 12.89
C ALA A 11 -20.43 32.68 11.72
N PRO A 12 -19.25 33.33 11.70
CA PRO A 12 -18.26 33.13 10.65
C PRO A 12 -17.72 31.70 10.72
N ALA A 13 -17.70 31.03 9.57
CA ALA A 13 -17.06 29.73 9.41
C ALA A 13 -15.59 29.82 9.81
N VAL A 14 -15.18 29.02 10.78
CA VAL A 14 -13.78 28.86 11.17
C VAL A 14 -13.06 28.26 9.96
N ALA A 15 -12.12 29.02 9.39
CA ALA A 15 -11.28 28.54 8.31
C ALA A 15 -10.53 27.28 8.77
N PRO A 16 -10.40 26.25 7.93
CA PRO A 16 -9.61 25.07 8.27
C PRO A 16 -8.17 25.50 8.57
N PRO A 17 -7.50 24.85 9.54
CA PRO A 17 -6.11 25.14 9.83
C PRO A 17 -5.26 24.96 8.56
N PRO A 18 -4.22 25.80 8.37
CA PRO A 18 -3.32 25.65 7.24
C PRO A 18 -2.69 24.25 7.25
N PRO A 19 -2.46 23.63 6.07
CA PRO A 19 -1.82 22.33 6.00
C PRO A 19 -0.48 22.36 6.74
N ALA A 20 -0.20 21.32 7.53
CA ALA A 20 1.06 21.16 8.21
C ALA A 20 2.21 21.35 7.21
N ALA A 21 3.19 22.20 7.56
CA ALA A 21 4.29 22.55 6.69
C ALA A 21 4.96 21.28 6.14
N THR A 22 4.84 21.08 4.83
CA THR A 22 5.43 19.97 4.09
C THR A 22 6.94 20.01 4.31
N THR A 23 7.48 19.09 5.10
CA THR A 23 8.94 18.93 5.24
C THR A 23 9.46 18.27 3.98
N VAL A 24 9.73 19.08 2.96
CA VAL A 24 10.42 18.65 1.74
C VAL A 24 11.81 18.19 2.15
N ARG A 25 12.16 16.95 1.81
CA ARG A 25 13.47 16.41 2.13
C ARG A 25 14.53 17.11 1.26
N PRO A 26 15.64 17.59 1.84
CA PRO A 26 16.67 18.26 1.07
C PRO A 26 17.33 17.27 0.09
N SER A 27 17.63 17.75 -1.11
CA SER A 27 18.38 16.98 -2.11
C SER A 27 19.86 16.88 -1.71
N LEU A 28 20.48 15.74 -2.03
CA LEU A 28 21.90 15.51 -1.80
C LEU A 28 22.77 16.36 -2.74
N PRO A 29 24.01 16.72 -2.33
CA PRO A 29 25.00 17.24 -3.26
C PRO A 29 25.27 16.24 -4.39
N ALA A 30 25.49 16.75 -5.61
CA ALA A 30 25.68 15.91 -6.80
C ALA A 30 26.81 14.86 -6.67
N ALA A 31 27.90 15.23 -5.99
CA ALA A 31 29.01 14.31 -5.73
C ALA A 31 28.63 13.15 -4.80
N GLU A 32 27.79 13.40 -3.79
CA GLU A 32 27.29 12.37 -2.88
C GLU A 32 26.29 11.45 -3.59
N LEU A 33 25.43 12.01 -4.45
CA LEU A 33 24.49 11.24 -5.25
C LEU A 33 25.22 10.32 -6.24
N ALA A 34 26.27 10.81 -6.90
CA ALA A 34 27.12 10.01 -7.78
C ALA A 34 27.88 8.91 -7.03
N ALA A 35 28.40 9.22 -5.83
CA ALA A 35 29.05 8.22 -4.98
C ALA A 35 28.05 7.13 -4.53
N LEU A 36 26.82 7.52 -4.18
CA LEU A 36 25.75 6.58 -3.86
C LEU A 36 25.43 5.70 -5.07
N ALA A 37 25.26 6.28 -6.26
CA ALA A 37 25.00 5.53 -7.50
C ALA A 37 26.03 4.41 -7.72
N GLY A 38 27.33 4.71 -7.54
CA GLY A 38 28.39 3.70 -7.66
C GLY A 38 28.33 2.56 -6.63
N GLN A 39 27.72 2.80 -5.46
CA GLN A 39 27.62 1.82 -4.37
C GLN A 39 26.38 0.91 -4.51
N LEU A 40 25.25 1.45 -4.98
CA LEU A 40 23.95 0.77 -4.99
C LEU A 40 23.96 -0.66 -5.58
N PRO A 41 24.69 -0.98 -6.66
CA PRO A 41 24.74 -2.33 -7.23
C PRO A 41 25.43 -3.38 -6.36
N THR A 42 26.21 -2.97 -5.36
CA THR A 42 27.07 -3.88 -4.58
C THR A 42 26.74 -3.92 -3.10
N ILE A 43 26.13 -2.88 -2.54
CA ILE A 43 25.71 -2.86 -1.13
C ILE A 43 24.54 -3.82 -0.87
N ALA A 44 24.47 -4.35 0.34
CA ALA A 44 23.45 -5.32 0.75
C ALA A 44 22.04 -4.70 0.76
N GLY A 45 21.01 -5.52 0.50
CA GLY A 45 19.62 -5.06 0.39
C GLY A 45 19.10 -4.18 1.54
N PRO A 46 19.31 -4.53 2.83
CA PRO A 46 18.90 -3.68 3.95
C PRO A 46 19.60 -2.32 3.96
N GLU A 47 20.90 -2.29 3.66
CA GLU A 47 21.67 -1.06 3.55
C GLU A 47 21.19 -0.21 2.37
N ARG A 48 20.98 -0.82 1.21
CA ARG A 48 20.41 -0.16 0.02
C ARG A 48 19.07 0.51 0.34
N THR A 49 18.21 -0.19 1.07
CA THR A 49 16.92 0.33 1.53
C THR A 49 17.11 1.54 2.46
N ALA A 50 17.99 1.42 3.45
CA ALA A 50 18.30 2.50 4.39
C ALA A 50 18.91 3.73 3.72
N ARG A 51 19.61 3.57 2.58
CA ARG A 51 20.21 4.67 1.81
C ARG A 51 19.22 5.32 0.82
N LEU A 52 18.29 4.55 0.25
CA LEU A 52 17.31 5.06 -0.73
C LEU A 52 16.06 5.67 -0.09
N LEU A 53 15.56 5.09 1.00
CA LEU A 53 14.36 5.58 1.69
C LEU A 53 14.44 7.05 2.15
N PRO A 54 15.57 7.57 2.70
CA PRO A 54 15.64 8.95 3.20
C PRO A 54 15.72 9.99 2.08
N LEU A 55 16.06 9.61 0.85
CA LEU A 55 16.28 10.56 -0.26
C LEU A 55 15.07 11.44 -0.57
N SER A 56 15.33 12.60 -1.18
CA SER A 56 14.27 13.41 -1.79
C SER A 56 13.67 12.67 -3.00
N GLN A 57 12.47 13.10 -3.44
CA GLN A 57 11.89 12.59 -4.68
C GLN A 57 12.81 12.85 -5.87
N GLN A 58 13.37 14.06 -5.95
CA GLN A 58 14.27 14.48 -7.02
C GLN A 58 15.53 13.61 -7.10
N ASP A 59 16.15 13.28 -5.97
CA ASP A 59 17.34 12.43 -5.93
C ASP A 59 17.03 11.00 -6.40
N ARG A 60 15.90 10.44 -5.97
CA ARG A 60 15.45 9.12 -6.44
C ARG A 60 15.17 9.14 -7.94
N GLU A 61 14.55 10.19 -8.45
CA GLU A 61 14.27 10.36 -9.87
C GLU A 61 15.54 10.47 -10.69
N ALA A 62 16.55 11.21 -10.20
CA ALA A 62 17.85 11.33 -10.82
C ALA A 62 18.58 9.98 -10.89
N LEU A 63 18.60 9.21 -9.78
CA LEU A 63 19.15 7.86 -9.76
C LEU A 63 18.40 6.91 -10.72
N ALA A 64 17.08 6.99 -10.75
CA ALA A 64 16.25 6.15 -11.62
C ALA A 64 16.37 6.51 -13.11
N ALA A 65 16.75 7.75 -13.43
CA ALA A 65 16.98 8.20 -14.81
C ALA A 65 18.38 7.85 -15.34
N ASP A 66 19.33 7.51 -14.45
CA ASP A 66 20.66 7.05 -14.83
C ASP A 66 20.59 5.62 -15.40
N ARG A 67 20.62 5.52 -16.74
CA ARG A 67 20.55 4.25 -17.46
C ARG A 67 21.73 3.33 -17.17
N GLU A 68 22.91 3.87 -16.88
CA GLU A 68 24.09 3.06 -16.57
C GLU A 68 23.93 2.44 -15.18
N LEU A 69 23.46 3.21 -14.20
CA LEU A 69 23.10 2.71 -12.88
C LEU A 69 22.01 1.64 -12.96
N VAL A 70 20.92 1.89 -13.67
CA VAL A 70 19.81 0.91 -13.81
C VAL A 70 20.33 -0.39 -14.43
N ALA A 71 21.15 -0.29 -15.48
CA ALA A 71 21.73 -1.47 -16.12
C ALA A 71 22.73 -2.20 -15.19
N ALA A 72 23.49 -1.46 -14.36
CA ALA A 72 24.37 -2.03 -13.35
C ALA A 72 23.59 -2.74 -12.24
N LEU A 73 22.50 -2.16 -11.75
CA LEU A 73 21.59 -2.77 -10.79
C LEU A 73 20.99 -4.06 -11.35
N ARG A 74 20.51 -4.05 -12.60
CA ARG A 74 19.95 -5.24 -13.26
C ARG A 74 20.98 -6.37 -13.38
N ARG A 75 22.24 -6.04 -13.69
CA ARG A 75 23.32 -7.04 -13.84
C ARG A 75 23.85 -7.56 -12.49
N GLY A 76 23.92 -6.68 -11.49
CA GLY A 76 24.54 -6.97 -10.21
C GLY A 76 23.62 -7.62 -9.18
N LEU A 77 22.30 -7.46 -9.32
CA LEU A 77 21.33 -7.90 -8.32
C LEU A 77 20.51 -9.12 -8.76
N PRO A 78 20.13 -10.01 -7.82
CA PRO A 78 19.06 -10.97 -8.03
C PRO A 78 17.77 -10.27 -8.47
N ALA A 79 16.94 -10.96 -9.26
CA ALA A 79 15.72 -10.38 -9.85
C ALA A 79 14.76 -9.77 -8.81
N ASP A 80 14.60 -10.43 -7.66
CA ASP A 80 13.74 -9.97 -6.58
C ASP A 80 14.33 -8.76 -5.82
N GLU A 81 15.64 -8.73 -5.64
CA GLU A 81 16.34 -7.56 -5.10
C GLU A 81 16.29 -6.36 -6.06
N PHE A 82 16.44 -6.60 -7.35
CA PHE A 82 16.30 -5.56 -8.36
C PHE A 82 14.87 -4.99 -8.36
N ALA A 83 13.84 -5.84 -8.30
CA ALA A 83 12.45 -5.42 -8.22
C ALA A 83 12.16 -4.55 -6.97
N ARG A 84 12.67 -4.95 -5.79
CA ARG A 84 12.55 -4.16 -4.55
C ARG A 84 13.28 -2.82 -4.66
N THR A 85 14.46 -2.80 -5.28
CA THR A 85 15.24 -1.59 -5.50
C THR A 85 14.55 -0.64 -6.49
N ALA A 86 13.99 -1.17 -7.58
CA ALA A 86 13.20 -0.41 -8.54
C ALA A 86 11.96 0.19 -7.86
N ALA A 87 11.24 -0.57 -7.02
CA ALA A 87 10.12 -0.04 -6.25
C ALA A 87 10.53 1.11 -5.31
N LEU A 88 11.69 1.02 -4.66
CA LEU A 88 12.23 2.12 -3.84
C LEU A 88 12.50 3.38 -4.66
N LEU A 89 12.95 3.23 -5.91
CA LEU A 89 13.24 4.34 -6.81
C LEU A 89 11.98 4.94 -7.48
N MET A 90 10.94 4.12 -7.69
CA MET A 90 9.74 4.53 -8.43
C MET A 90 8.60 5.07 -7.55
N VAL A 91 8.52 4.64 -6.29
CA VAL A 91 7.38 4.99 -5.42
C VAL A 91 7.70 6.22 -4.57
N ASP A 92 6.88 7.25 -4.73
CA ASP A 92 6.84 8.42 -3.88
C ASP A 92 5.69 8.36 -2.86
N VAL A 93 5.97 8.83 -1.64
CA VAL A 93 4.99 8.93 -0.55
C VAL A 93 5.06 10.35 -0.01
N PRO A 94 4.15 11.24 -0.45
CA PRO A 94 4.11 12.62 0.02
C PRO A 94 3.91 12.72 1.53
N ALA A 95 4.38 13.81 2.14
CA ALA A 95 4.25 14.04 3.58
C ALA A 95 2.79 14.15 4.06
N GLY A 96 1.85 14.44 3.16
CA GLY A 96 0.41 14.51 3.47
C GLY A 96 -0.27 13.16 3.64
N VAL A 97 0.40 12.04 3.39
CA VAL A 97 -0.16 10.69 3.62
C VAL A 97 -0.19 10.42 5.14
N ASP A 98 -1.35 10.05 5.67
CA ASP A 98 -1.59 9.91 7.11
C ASP A 98 -0.72 8.80 7.72
N LEU A 99 -0.80 7.59 7.17
CA LEU A 99 0.01 6.44 7.56
C LEU A 99 1.18 6.23 6.59
N ASN A 100 1.97 7.29 6.36
CA ASN A 100 3.04 7.33 5.36
C ASN A 100 4.02 6.13 5.37
N VAL A 101 4.41 5.64 6.54
CA VAL A 101 5.29 4.46 6.68
C VAL A 101 4.58 3.20 6.19
N SER A 102 3.36 2.94 6.69
CA SER A 102 2.57 1.76 6.34
C SER A 102 2.15 1.75 4.87
N ALA A 103 1.61 2.88 4.39
CA ALA A 103 1.24 3.06 2.99
C ALA A 103 2.46 2.88 2.09
N GLY A 104 3.61 3.42 2.51
CA GLY A 104 4.86 3.28 1.79
C GLY A 104 5.38 1.85 1.70
N ILE A 105 5.32 1.09 2.80
CA ILE A 105 5.70 -0.33 2.82
C ILE A 105 4.81 -1.12 1.85
N GLU A 106 3.49 -0.97 1.96
CA GLU A 106 2.53 -1.70 1.11
C GLU A 106 2.67 -1.30 -0.37
N ALA A 107 2.74 0.00 -0.67
CA ALA A 107 2.93 0.52 -2.02
C ALA A 107 4.18 -0.09 -2.68
N ARG A 108 5.32 -0.09 -1.98
CA ARG A 108 6.57 -0.66 -2.50
C ARG A 108 6.52 -2.18 -2.60
N ALA A 109 5.83 -2.86 -1.70
CA ALA A 109 5.63 -4.30 -1.77
C ALA A 109 4.77 -4.70 -2.98
N GLN A 110 3.68 -3.96 -3.24
CA GLN A 110 2.85 -4.17 -4.44
C GLN A 110 3.60 -3.83 -5.73
N VAL A 111 4.32 -2.70 -5.79
CA VAL A 111 5.12 -2.37 -6.98
C VAL A 111 6.23 -3.39 -7.22
N ALA A 112 6.97 -3.81 -6.19
CA ALA A 112 7.99 -4.84 -6.32
C ALA A 112 7.43 -6.17 -6.84
N ARG A 113 6.19 -6.54 -6.45
CA ARG A 113 5.53 -7.75 -6.96
C ARG A 113 5.24 -7.69 -8.46
N MET A 114 5.02 -6.48 -8.98
CA MET A 114 4.76 -6.24 -10.41
C MET A 114 6.04 -6.07 -11.24
N LEU A 115 7.16 -5.76 -10.60
CA LEU A 115 8.45 -5.53 -11.24
C LEU A 115 9.37 -6.77 -11.25
N ARG A 116 8.80 -7.96 -11.08
CA ARG A 116 9.57 -9.21 -10.98
C ARG A 116 10.35 -9.57 -12.23
N SER A 117 9.88 -9.20 -13.41
CA SER A 117 10.65 -9.31 -14.65
C SER A 117 11.72 -8.20 -14.69
N PRO A 118 13.03 -8.52 -14.57
CA PRO A 118 14.07 -7.50 -14.56
C PRO A 118 14.12 -6.71 -15.87
N ALA A 119 13.75 -7.34 -16.99
CA ALA A 119 13.69 -6.68 -18.27
C ALA A 119 12.56 -5.66 -18.35
N ALA A 120 11.38 -5.97 -17.80
CA ALA A 120 10.27 -5.01 -17.74
C ALA A 120 10.57 -3.87 -16.75
N ALA A 121 11.13 -4.20 -15.59
CA ALA A 121 11.48 -3.21 -14.56
C ALA A 121 12.55 -2.21 -15.04
N GLU A 122 13.59 -2.68 -15.72
CA GLU A 122 14.58 -1.78 -16.35
C GLU A 122 13.94 -0.86 -17.39
N ARG A 123 13.05 -1.38 -18.26
CA ARG A 123 12.36 -0.54 -19.24
C ARG A 123 11.49 0.53 -18.56
N MET A 124 10.73 0.16 -17.53
CA MET A 124 9.91 1.12 -16.78
C MET A 124 10.74 2.22 -16.12
N LEU A 125 11.88 1.87 -15.49
CA LEU A 125 12.81 2.85 -14.92
C LEU A 125 13.35 3.81 -15.99
N ASN A 126 13.84 3.25 -17.11
CA ASN A 126 14.43 3.99 -18.22
C ASN A 126 13.43 4.87 -18.99
N GLU A 127 12.15 4.48 -18.98
CA GLU A 127 11.04 5.28 -19.49
C GLU A 127 10.57 6.35 -18.49
N GLY A 128 11.07 6.34 -17.25
CA GLY A 128 10.70 7.33 -16.25
C GLY A 128 9.35 7.08 -15.58
N ALA A 129 8.82 5.85 -15.61
CA ALA A 129 7.58 5.51 -14.93
C ALA A 129 7.71 5.63 -13.40
N ARG A 130 6.71 6.19 -12.73
CA ARG A 130 6.68 6.46 -11.28
C ARG A 130 5.30 6.19 -10.71
N MET A 131 5.23 6.04 -9.40
CA MET A 131 3.99 5.93 -8.65
C MET A 131 3.99 6.88 -7.47
N ILE A 132 2.88 7.57 -7.23
CA ILE A 132 2.68 8.47 -6.09
C ILE A 132 1.52 7.94 -5.26
N VAL A 133 1.72 7.84 -3.94
CA VAL A 133 0.63 7.55 -3.01
C VAL A 133 -0.21 8.81 -2.81
N VAL A 134 -1.51 8.70 -3.08
CA VAL A 134 -2.46 9.80 -2.89
C VAL A 134 -2.98 9.77 -1.45
N PRO A 135 -2.84 10.86 -0.68
CA PRO A 135 -3.42 10.95 0.66
C PRO A 135 -4.91 10.65 0.67
N LYS A 136 -5.39 9.97 1.72
CA LYS A 136 -6.81 9.60 1.84
C LYS A 136 -7.76 10.80 1.98
N ASP A 137 -7.26 11.97 2.31
CA ASP A 137 -8.01 13.20 2.57
C ASP A 137 -7.83 14.29 1.50
N ALA A 138 -7.04 14.01 0.45
CA ALA A 138 -6.79 14.93 -0.65
C ALA A 138 -7.25 14.35 -1.99
N ALA A 139 -7.86 15.20 -2.83
CA ALA A 139 -8.13 14.85 -4.21
C ALA A 139 -6.82 14.56 -4.96
N MET A 140 -6.79 13.53 -5.79
CA MET A 140 -5.60 13.16 -6.57
C MET A 140 -5.10 14.32 -7.44
N THR A 141 -6.02 15.09 -8.05
CA THR A 141 -5.76 16.27 -8.89
C THR A 141 -5.24 17.49 -8.11
N SER A 142 -5.05 17.38 -6.79
CA SER A 142 -4.31 18.36 -5.99
C SER A 142 -2.80 18.19 -6.04
N LEU A 143 -2.33 16.99 -6.38
CA LEU A 143 -0.92 16.71 -6.55
C LEU A 143 -0.43 17.30 -7.87
N GLU A 144 0.80 17.83 -7.87
CA GLU A 144 1.42 18.46 -9.06
C GLU A 144 1.33 17.57 -10.30
N ALA A 145 1.64 16.28 -10.13
CA ALA A 145 1.66 15.28 -11.21
C ALA A 145 0.30 15.07 -11.92
N PHE A 146 -0.81 15.43 -11.26
CA PHE A 146 -2.17 15.22 -11.78
C PHE A 146 -2.99 16.51 -11.84
N ARG A 147 -2.35 17.67 -11.65
CA ARG A 147 -3.07 18.96 -11.61
C ARG A 147 -3.70 19.31 -12.95
N THR A 148 -3.11 18.87 -14.05
CA THR A 148 -3.57 19.18 -15.41
C THR A 148 -4.96 18.66 -15.72
N ILE A 149 -5.37 17.55 -15.09
CA ILE A 149 -6.68 16.91 -15.27
C ILE A 149 -7.72 17.34 -14.22
N ARG A 150 -7.43 18.39 -13.44
CA ARG A 150 -8.37 18.93 -12.45
C ARG A 150 -9.63 19.46 -13.12
N GLY A 151 -10.79 19.06 -12.60
CA GLY A 151 -12.08 19.45 -13.17
C GLY A 151 -12.40 18.79 -14.52
N GLU A 152 -11.52 17.93 -15.03
CA GLU A 152 -11.79 17.09 -16.18
C GLU A 152 -12.52 15.80 -15.76
N SER A 153 -13.02 15.06 -16.73
CA SER A 153 -13.69 13.79 -16.52
C SER A 153 -13.07 12.69 -17.36
N THR A 154 -13.17 11.47 -16.88
CA THR A 154 -12.85 10.25 -17.62
C THR A 154 -13.75 10.12 -18.86
N GLU A 155 -13.41 9.22 -19.77
CA GLU A 155 -14.24 8.95 -20.96
C GLU A 155 -15.67 8.49 -20.60
N ASP A 156 -15.86 7.89 -19.43
CA ASP A 156 -17.17 7.52 -18.88
C ASP A 156 -17.81 8.58 -17.98
N SER A 157 -17.35 9.84 -18.10
CA SER A 157 -17.91 11.02 -17.44
C SER A 157 -17.81 11.02 -15.91
N ARG A 158 -16.86 10.27 -15.35
CA ARG A 158 -16.54 10.34 -13.92
C ARG A 158 -15.53 11.45 -13.66
N PRO A 159 -15.71 12.32 -12.64
CA PRO A 159 -14.77 13.39 -12.37
C PRO A 159 -13.44 12.85 -11.84
N PHE A 160 -12.31 13.26 -12.45
CA PHE A 160 -10.98 12.88 -11.98
C PHE A 160 -10.69 13.34 -10.54
N ASP A 161 -11.36 14.41 -10.08
CA ASP A 161 -11.24 14.92 -8.72
C ASP A 161 -11.72 13.91 -7.65
N THR A 162 -12.60 12.97 -8.03
CA THR A 162 -13.15 11.93 -7.16
C THR A 162 -12.52 10.55 -7.37
N GLU A 163 -11.75 10.37 -8.45
CA GLU A 163 -11.07 9.12 -8.75
C GLU A 163 -9.94 8.84 -7.76
N ARG A 164 -9.80 7.57 -7.37
CA ARG A 164 -8.86 7.08 -6.35
C ARG A 164 -7.77 6.17 -6.92
N GLY A 165 -7.56 6.28 -8.22
CA GLY A 165 -6.51 5.60 -8.97
C GLY A 165 -6.53 6.10 -10.42
N VAL A 166 -5.36 6.34 -10.98
CA VAL A 166 -5.20 6.61 -12.41
C VAL A 166 -3.77 6.31 -12.83
N GLN A 167 -3.59 5.91 -14.08
CA GLN A 167 -2.32 6.09 -14.77
C GLN A 167 -2.45 7.24 -15.78
N LEU A 168 -1.68 8.31 -15.56
CA LEU A 168 -1.57 9.46 -16.46
C LEU A 168 -0.12 9.63 -16.90
N ASP A 169 0.14 9.62 -18.21
CA ASP A 169 1.49 9.62 -18.77
C ASP A 169 2.40 8.58 -18.08
N ARG A 170 3.48 9.01 -17.41
CA ARG A 170 4.41 8.11 -16.71
C ARG A 170 4.11 8.01 -15.20
N GLN A 171 3.03 8.63 -14.73
CA GLN A 171 2.67 8.73 -13.33
C GLN A 171 1.49 7.81 -13.02
N VAL A 172 1.63 7.04 -11.94
CA VAL A 172 0.57 6.19 -11.40
C VAL A 172 0.14 6.73 -10.05
N ALA A 173 -1.16 6.98 -9.88
CA ALA A 173 -1.75 7.33 -8.60
C ALA A 173 -2.27 6.07 -7.91
N ALA A 174 -1.89 5.88 -6.65
CA ALA A 174 -2.40 4.81 -5.79
C ALA A 174 -2.94 5.41 -4.50
N ALA A 175 -4.25 5.27 -4.24
CA ALA A 175 -4.83 5.86 -3.05
C ALA A 175 -4.48 5.10 -1.77
N GLU A 176 -4.13 5.86 -0.74
CA GLU A 176 -3.75 5.36 0.59
C GLU A 176 -4.80 4.40 1.18
N GLU A 177 -6.08 4.75 1.05
CA GLU A 177 -7.15 3.93 1.62
C GLU A 177 -7.29 2.57 0.92
N ASN A 178 -6.97 2.46 -0.37
CA ASN A 178 -6.98 1.16 -1.07
C ASN A 178 -5.74 0.31 -0.72
N LEU A 179 -4.60 0.94 -0.44
CA LEU A 179 -3.42 0.23 0.04
C LEU A 179 -3.69 -0.40 1.42
N LEU A 180 -4.34 0.35 2.31
CA LEU A 180 -4.44 0.00 3.72
C LEU A 180 -5.81 -0.54 4.17
N GLY A 181 -6.80 -0.63 3.29
CA GLY A 181 -8.14 -1.07 3.66
C GLY A 181 -8.94 -0.03 4.46
N GLY A 182 -8.63 1.26 4.27
CA GLY A 182 -9.21 2.38 5.00
C GLY A 182 -10.41 3.04 4.31
N THR A 183 -10.71 4.26 4.74
CA THR A 183 -11.71 5.15 4.13
C THR A 183 -11.05 6.43 3.63
N THR A 184 -11.74 7.15 2.74
CA THR A 184 -11.34 8.47 2.25
C THR A 184 -12.33 9.54 2.73
N SER A 185 -11.83 10.75 2.97
CA SER A 185 -12.67 11.93 3.26
C SER A 185 -12.89 12.82 2.04
N VAL A 186 -12.44 12.41 0.85
CA VAL A 186 -12.67 13.15 -0.39
C VAL A 186 -14.15 13.06 -0.77
N PRO A 187 -14.89 14.18 -0.85
CA PRO A 187 -16.32 14.15 -1.14
C PRO A 187 -16.61 13.52 -2.49
N GLY A 188 -17.55 12.57 -2.54
CA GLY A 188 -17.96 11.88 -3.77
C GLY A 188 -17.01 10.76 -4.22
N ALA A 189 -15.87 10.56 -3.56
CA ALA A 189 -15.00 9.44 -3.86
C ALA A 189 -15.61 8.10 -3.42
N GLY A 190 -15.55 7.10 -4.30
CA GLY A 190 -15.99 5.74 -4.02
C GLY A 190 -14.96 4.95 -3.20
N LEU A 191 -15.42 3.88 -2.56
CA LEU A 191 -14.55 2.88 -1.91
C LEU A 191 -14.53 1.61 -2.74
N HIS A 192 -13.35 1.00 -2.84
CA HIS A 192 -13.20 -0.30 -3.50
C HIS A 192 -13.45 -1.46 -2.53
N HIS A 193 -13.93 -2.57 -3.08
CA HIS A 193 -14.19 -3.80 -2.33
C HIS A 193 -12.94 -4.37 -1.67
N ASP A 194 -13.14 -5.05 -0.54
CA ASP A 194 -12.10 -5.87 0.10
C ASP A 194 -11.46 -6.82 -0.92
N GLY A 195 -10.13 -6.91 -0.92
CA GLY A 195 -9.39 -7.74 -1.87
C GLY A 195 -9.21 -7.16 -3.29
N TYR A 196 -9.78 -5.99 -3.60
CA TYR A 196 -9.53 -5.30 -4.88
C TYR A 196 -8.38 -4.30 -4.75
N SER A 197 -7.39 -4.38 -5.63
CA SER A 197 -6.28 -3.41 -5.67
C SER A 197 -6.38 -2.49 -6.89
N THR A 198 -6.64 -1.20 -6.65
CA THR A 198 -6.43 -0.17 -7.66
C THR A 198 -4.95 -0.01 -7.96
N THR A 199 -4.09 -0.15 -6.96
CA THR A 199 -2.63 0.00 -7.13
C THR A 199 -2.10 -0.94 -8.21
N THR A 200 -2.48 -2.22 -8.20
CA THR A 200 -2.03 -3.14 -9.26
C THR A 200 -2.74 -2.97 -10.57
N HIS A 201 -3.98 -2.49 -10.55
CA HIS A 201 -4.69 -2.13 -11.78
C HIS A 201 -3.97 -0.99 -12.51
N GLU A 202 -3.79 0.15 -11.84
CA GLU A 202 -3.18 1.34 -12.44
C GLU A 202 -1.70 1.12 -12.78
N PHE A 203 -0.97 0.36 -11.95
CA PHE A 203 0.41 0.05 -12.28
C PHE A 203 0.52 -0.97 -13.43
N ALA A 204 -0.50 -1.80 -13.68
CA ALA A 204 -0.54 -2.67 -14.86
C ALA A 204 -0.69 -1.86 -16.15
N HIS A 205 -1.44 -0.75 -16.13
CA HIS A 205 -1.47 0.21 -17.23
C HIS A 205 -0.07 0.77 -17.54
N ALA A 206 0.71 1.12 -16.51
CA ALA A 206 2.10 1.55 -16.69
C ALA A 206 3.01 0.42 -17.20
N VAL A 207 2.86 -0.81 -16.69
CA VAL A 207 3.59 -1.98 -17.21
C VAL A 207 3.27 -2.19 -18.69
N HIS A 208 2.01 -2.11 -19.10
CA HIS A 208 1.61 -2.26 -20.49
C HIS A 208 2.30 -1.25 -21.41
N ARG A 209 2.26 0.03 -21.03
CA ARG A 209 2.78 1.14 -21.85
C ARG A 209 4.30 1.19 -21.87
N TYR A 210 4.97 1.00 -20.73
CA TYR A 210 6.40 1.27 -20.57
C TYR A 210 7.24 0.05 -20.22
N GLY A 211 6.62 -1.02 -19.72
CA GLY A 211 7.30 -2.26 -19.34
C GLY A 211 7.30 -3.34 -20.43
N LEU A 212 6.31 -3.35 -21.33
CA LEU A 212 6.20 -4.38 -22.38
C LEU A 212 6.96 -4.02 -23.65
N THR A 213 7.34 -5.05 -24.40
CA THR A 213 7.80 -4.93 -25.79
C THR A 213 6.62 -4.80 -26.76
N ASP A 214 6.85 -4.36 -27.99
CA ASP A 214 5.81 -4.28 -29.02
C ASP A 214 5.17 -5.65 -29.31
N SER A 215 5.95 -6.73 -29.30
CA SER A 215 5.41 -8.09 -29.48
C SER A 215 4.51 -8.51 -28.33
N GLN A 216 4.84 -8.14 -27.09
CA GLN A 216 4.03 -8.46 -25.92
C GLN A 216 2.72 -7.65 -25.91
N ARG A 217 2.77 -6.36 -26.30
CA ARG A 217 1.56 -5.56 -26.50
C ARG A 217 0.67 -6.14 -27.59
N ARG A 218 1.23 -6.48 -28.76
CA ARG A 218 0.47 -7.14 -29.84
C ARG A 218 -0.19 -8.44 -29.39
N LEU A 219 0.49 -9.25 -28.58
CA LEU A 219 -0.08 -10.48 -28.03
C LEU A 219 -1.36 -10.20 -27.20
N ILE A 220 -1.35 -9.12 -26.41
CA ILE A 220 -2.51 -8.68 -25.61
C ILE A 220 -3.62 -8.18 -26.51
N THR A 221 -3.33 -7.29 -27.47
CA THR A 221 -4.29 -6.79 -28.47
C THR A 221 -4.99 -7.94 -29.19
N GLU A 222 -4.23 -8.94 -29.63
CA GLU A 222 -4.80 -10.10 -30.32
C GLU A 222 -5.67 -10.96 -29.39
N ALA A 223 -5.24 -11.18 -28.14
CA ALA A 223 -6.01 -11.93 -27.15
C ALA A 223 -7.34 -11.23 -26.83
N PHE A 224 -7.30 -9.90 -26.65
CA PHE A 224 -8.49 -9.08 -26.48
C PHE A 224 -9.42 -9.18 -27.70
N ALA A 225 -8.90 -8.99 -28.91
CA ALA A 225 -9.70 -9.06 -30.14
C ALA A 225 -10.34 -10.44 -30.35
N GLU A 226 -9.66 -11.53 -29.97
CA GLU A 226 -10.24 -12.88 -29.99
C GLU A 226 -11.39 -13.02 -28.99
N LYS A 227 -11.21 -12.50 -27.78
CA LYS A 227 -12.21 -12.53 -26.72
C LYS A 227 -13.45 -11.71 -27.08
N THR A 228 -13.25 -10.50 -27.63
CA THR A 228 -14.31 -9.65 -28.14
C THR A 228 -15.12 -10.34 -29.25
N ARG A 229 -14.46 -11.05 -30.18
CA ARG A 229 -15.15 -11.83 -31.23
C ARG A 229 -15.99 -12.99 -30.67
N LYS A 230 -15.58 -13.58 -29.55
CA LYS A 230 -16.35 -14.62 -28.85
C LYS A 230 -17.54 -14.05 -28.08
N GLY A 231 -17.57 -12.74 -27.81
CA GLY A 231 -18.69 -12.08 -27.14
C GLY A 231 -19.07 -12.76 -25.82
N SER A 232 -20.36 -13.03 -25.62
CA SER A 232 -20.89 -13.68 -24.40
C SER A 232 -20.53 -15.17 -24.27
N PHE A 233 -19.86 -15.78 -25.26
CA PHE A 233 -19.40 -17.18 -25.19
C PHE A 233 -18.08 -17.35 -24.44
N THR A 234 -17.56 -16.29 -23.81
CA THR A 234 -16.35 -16.33 -22.99
C THR A 234 -16.53 -15.49 -21.71
N ASP A 235 -15.90 -15.94 -20.63
CA ASP A 235 -15.80 -15.17 -19.39
C ASP A 235 -14.69 -14.14 -19.48
N TRP A 236 -14.88 -12.98 -18.85
CA TRP A 236 -13.90 -11.91 -18.76
C TRP A 236 -13.32 -11.82 -17.34
N PRO A 237 -12.19 -11.11 -17.13
CA PRO A 237 -11.68 -10.85 -15.78
C PRO A 237 -12.76 -10.35 -14.81
N ASP A 238 -13.64 -9.47 -15.28
CA ASP A 238 -14.74 -8.90 -14.50
C ASP A 238 -16.08 -9.65 -14.60
N GLY A 239 -16.06 -10.92 -15.04
CA GLY A 239 -17.25 -11.77 -15.07
C GLY A 239 -17.91 -11.85 -16.46
N SER A 240 -19.23 -12.02 -16.48
CA SER A 240 -20.02 -12.11 -17.71
C SER A 240 -19.91 -10.83 -18.54
N LEU A 241 -19.97 -10.94 -19.87
CA LEU A 241 -19.82 -9.78 -20.77
C LEU A 241 -20.86 -8.68 -20.50
N TYR A 242 -22.10 -9.08 -20.20
CA TYR A 242 -23.21 -8.17 -19.93
C TYR A 242 -23.81 -8.43 -18.55
N ASP A 243 -24.48 -7.41 -18.02
CA ASP A 243 -25.42 -7.52 -16.90
C ASP A 243 -26.68 -8.31 -17.28
N ASP A 244 -27.53 -8.60 -16.30
CA ASP A 244 -28.79 -9.35 -16.51
C ASP A 244 -29.74 -8.64 -17.48
N SER A 245 -29.62 -7.32 -17.61
CA SER A 245 -30.41 -6.52 -18.55
C SER A 245 -29.89 -6.60 -20.00
N GLY A 246 -28.65 -7.05 -20.20
CA GLY A 246 -27.99 -7.08 -21.51
C GLY A 246 -27.50 -5.71 -21.99
N THR A 247 -27.50 -4.69 -21.13
CA THR A 247 -27.31 -3.28 -21.52
C THR A 247 -25.92 -2.78 -21.17
N HIS A 248 -25.38 -3.20 -20.03
CA HIS A 248 -24.08 -2.74 -19.54
C HIS A 248 -23.03 -3.82 -19.77
N ARG A 249 -21.92 -3.44 -20.40
CA ARG A 249 -20.77 -4.34 -20.57
C ARG A 249 -19.86 -4.26 -19.35
N ASN A 250 -19.25 -5.40 -18.97
CA ASN A 250 -18.28 -5.41 -17.88
C ASN A 250 -17.05 -4.54 -18.19
N TYR A 251 -16.39 -4.07 -17.13
CA TYR A 251 -15.30 -3.11 -17.22
C TYR A 251 -14.10 -3.63 -18.01
N SER A 252 -13.61 -4.83 -17.69
CA SER A 252 -12.49 -5.46 -18.40
C SER A 252 -12.71 -5.71 -19.90
N SER A 253 -13.92 -5.51 -20.42
CA SER A 253 -14.23 -5.68 -21.84
C SER A 253 -14.21 -4.38 -22.65
N ARG A 254 -14.03 -3.23 -22.01
CA ARG A 254 -14.09 -1.91 -22.66
C ARG A 254 -13.01 -1.76 -23.72
N ASP A 255 -11.76 -2.05 -23.37
CA ASP A 255 -10.61 -2.03 -24.26
C ASP A 255 -9.52 -3.01 -23.80
N GLU A 256 -8.45 -3.10 -24.60
CA GLU A 256 -7.33 -4.00 -24.34
C GLU A 256 -6.48 -3.62 -23.11
N PHE A 257 -6.45 -2.34 -22.75
CA PHE A 257 -5.70 -1.84 -21.60
C PHE A 257 -6.40 -2.26 -20.31
N GLU A 258 -7.71 -2.02 -20.22
CA GLU A 258 -8.54 -2.45 -19.08
C GLU A 258 -8.59 -3.97 -18.95
N TYR A 259 -8.67 -4.68 -20.08
CA TYR A 259 -8.56 -6.14 -20.09
C TYR A 259 -7.24 -6.61 -19.47
N PHE A 260 -6.10 -6.04 -19.87
CA PHE A 260 -4.81 -6.43 -19.32
C PHE A 260 -4.64 -6.05 -17.85
N ALA A 261 -5.10 -4.86 -17.46
CA ALA A 261 -5.03 -4.39 -16.08
C ALA A 261 -5.86 -5.26 -15.15
N GLN A 262 -7.09 -5.60 -15.52
CA GLN A 262 -7.92 -6.51 -14.74
C GLN A 262 -7.40 -7.93 -14.76
N LEU A 263 -6.93 -8.44 -15.90
CA LEU A 263 -6.31 -9.76 -15.95
C LEU A 263 -5.07 -9.85 -15.03
N THR A 264 -4.31 -8.77 -14.92
CA THR A 264 -3.19 -8.67 -13.98
C THR A 264 -3.69 -8.79 -12.54
N ASN A 265 -4.75 -8.08 -12.16
CA ASN A 265 -5.40 -8.24 -10.86
C ASN A 265 -5.84 -9.70 -10.62
N VAL A 266 -6.48 -10.35 -11.60
CA VAL A 266 -6.91 -11.75 -11.48
C VAL A 266 -5.71 -12.66 -11.23
N TYR A 267 -4.61 -12.49 -11.98
CA TYR A 267 -3.41 -13.29 -11.81
C TYR A 267 -2.78 -13.12 -10.42
N LEU A 268 -2.71 -11.87 -9.94
CA LEU A 268 -2.18 -11.52 -8.63
C LEU A 268 -3.14 -11.82 -7.46
N SER A 269 -4.35 -12.29 -7.77
CA SER A 269 -5.43 -12.57 -6.81
C SER A 269 -6.00 -11.32 -6.11
N THR A 270 -6.01 -10.18 -6.81
CA THR A 270 -6.38 -8.85 -6.32
C THR A 270 -7.57 -8.25 -7.07
N ASN A 271 -8.38 -9.10 -7.72
CA ASN A 271 -9.58 -8.70 -8.46
C ASN A 271 -10.89 -9.05 -7.73
N ALA A 272 -10.92 -8.93 -6.40
CA ALA A 272 -12.12 -9.28 -5.64
C ALA A 272 -13.27 -8.26 -5.81
N GLY A 273 -14.42 -8.60 -5.25
CA GLY A 273 -15.64 -7.77 -5.31
C GLY A 273 -16.47 -7.98 -6.58
N THR A 274 -17.27 -6.97 -6.91
CA THR A 274 -18.15 -6.96 -8.08
C THR A 274 -17.68 -5.95 -9.11
N ASP A 275 -18.01 -6.20 -10.37
CA ASP A 275 -17.78 -5.28 -11.48
C ASP A 275 -18.70 -4.05 -11.34
N PRO A 276 -18.18 -2.81 -11.47
CA PRO A 276 -18.97 -1.61 -11.21
C PRO A 276 -20.05 -1.32 -12.26
N TYR A 277 -19.98 -1.92 -13.45
CA TYR A 277 -20.96 -1.68 -14.52
C TYR A 277 -22.07 -2.72 -14.54
N THR A 278 -21.73 -3.97 -14.25
CA THR A 278 -22.67 -5.09 -14.30
C THR A 278 -23.21 -5.49 -12.92
N GLY A 279 -22.52 -5.10 -11.84
CA GLY A 279 -22.82 -5.56 -10.48
C GLY A 279 -22.51 -7.04 -10.24
N LEU A 280 -21.97 -7.75 -11.23
CA LEU A 280 -21.71 -9.18 -11.16
C LEU A 280 -20.37 -9.48 -10.46
N PRO A 281 -20.21 -10.67 -9.83
CA PRO A 281 -18.95 -11.06 -9.21
C PRO A 281 -17.79 -11.11 -10.21
N ARG A 282 -16.65 -10.58 -9.80
CA ARG A 282 -15.40 -10.67 -10.56
C ARG A 282 -14.76 -12.05 -10.46
N ASN A 283 -14.00 -12.41 -11.48
CA ASN A 283 -13.15 -13.60 -11.43
C ASN A 283 -11.84 -13.29 -10.70
N ASN A 284 -11.27 -14.28 -10.01
CA ASN A 284 -10.02 -14.07 -9.28
C ASN A 284 -9.13 -15.34 -9.22
N GLY A 285 -7.82 -15.13 -9.23
CA GLY A 285 -6.80 -16.14 -8.96
C GLY A 285 -6.22 -16.87 -10.17
N THR A 286 -4.98 -17.36 -10.00
CA THR A 286 -4.21 -18.01 -11.08
C THR A 286 -4.85 -19.27 -11.66
N LYS A 287 -5.73 -19.95 -10.91
CA LYS A 287 -6.50 -21.10 -11.42
C LYS A 287 -7.45 -20.68 -12.54
N TRP A 288 -8.11 -19.52 -12.38
CA TRP A 288 -8.98 -18.97 -13.41
C TRP A 288 -8.18 -18.61 -14.66
N VAL A 289 -7.06 -17.89 -14.50
CA VAL A 289 -6.17 -17.52 -15.62
C VAL A 289 -5.69 -18.75 -16.40
N ARG A 290 -5.25 -19.81 -15.71
CA ARG A 290 -4.80 -21.04 -16.39
C ARG A 290 -5.87 -21.69 -17.28
N LYS A 291 -7.14 -21.58 -16.88
CA LYS A 291 -8.26 -22.19 -17.59
C LYS A 291 -8.79 -21.28 -18.72
N HIS A 292 -8.89 -19.98 -18.45
CA HIS A 292 -9.59 -19.03 -19.32
C HIS A 292 -8.66 -18.18 -20.20
N GLU A 293 -7.38 -18.07 -19.84
CA GLU A 293 -6.41 -17.18 -20.48
C GLU A 293 -5.09 -17.89 -20.87
N PRO A 294 -5.14 -19.09 -21.49
CA PRO A 294 -3.93 -19.86 -21.79
C PRO A 294 -2.95 -19.14 -22.73
N LYS A 295 -3.47 -18.27 -23.62
CA LYS A 295 -2.64 -17.48 -24.55
C LYS A 295 -1.75 -16.46 -23.83
N LEU A 296 -2.25 -15.83 -22.76
CA LEU A 296 -1.52 -14.80 -22.01
C LEU A 296 -0.81 -15.34 -20.77
N LEU A 297 -1.10 -16.57 -20.34
CA LEU A 297 -0.45 -17.18 -19.19
C LEU A 297 1.09 -17.17 -19.25
N PRO A 298 1.76 -17.46 -20.39
CA PRO A 298 3.22 -17.39 -20.47
C PRO A 298 3.76 -15.98 -20.18
N LEU A 299 3.10 -14.94 -20.72
CA LEU A 299 3.46 -13.55 -20.47
C LEU A 299 3.29 -13.18 -19.00
N LEU A 300 2.15 -13.54 -18.39
CA LEU A 300 1.90 -13.27 -16.96
C LEU A 300 2.92 -13.97 -16.05
N ARG A 301 3.34 -15.19 -16.41
CA ARG A 301 4.41 -15.92 -15.70
C ARG A 301 5.78 -15.29 -15.89
N GLU A 302 6.06 -14.74 -17.07
CA GLU A 302 7.30 -13.98 -17.32
C GLU A 302 7.33 -12.71 -16.46
N LEU A 303 6.22 -11.96 -16.43
CA LEU A 303 6.13 -10.68 -15.73
C LEU A 303 6.15 -10.83 -14.21
N TYR A 304 5.32 -11.74 -13.68
CA TYR A 304 5.00 -11.81 -12.25
C TYR A 304 5.44 -13.12 -11.59
N GLY A 305 6.06 -14.02 -12.36
CA GLY A 305 6.47 -15.36 -11.92
C GLY A 305 5.31 -16.36 -11.79
N PRO A 306 5.61 -17.64 -11.53
CA PRO A 306 4.63 -18.73 -11.56
C PRO A 306 3.71 -18.82 -10.33
N ASP A 307 4.17 -18.29 -9.19
CA ASP A 307 3.40 -18.17 -7.95
C ASP A 307 3.47 -16.72 -7.44
N PRO A 308 2.55 -15.85 -7.88
CA PRO A 308 2.57 -14.45 -7.48
C PRO A 308 2.21 -14.25 -6.00
N ARG A 309 1.42 -15.15 -5.38
CA ARG A 309 1.02 -15.05 -3.97
C ARG A 309 2.17 -15.33 -3.01
N GLY A 310 3.14 -16.15 -3.41
CA GLY A 310 4.34 -16.40 -2.62
C GLY A 310 5.23 -15.17 -2.40
N PHE A 311 5.10 -14.13 -3.23
CA PHE A 311 5.91 -12.91 -3.14
C PHE A 311 5.25 -11.81 -2.29
N HIS A 312 3.92 -11.80 -2.23
CA HIS A 312 3.12 -10.89 -1.40
C HIS A 312 1.98 -11.68 -0.77
N PRO A 313 2.16 -12.22 0.45
CA PRO A 313 1.21 -13.16 1.04
C PRO A 313 -0.04 -12.47 1.59
N TRP A 314 0.01 -11.15 1.79
CA TRP A 314 -1.10 -10.37 2.33
C TRP A 314 -2.14 -10.07 1.24
N GLN A 315 -3.42 -10.11 1.64
CA GLN A 315 -4.54 -9.66 0.82
C GLN A 315 -4.40 -8.16 0.57
N SER A 316 -4.64 -7.71 -0.66
CA SER A 316 -4.69 -6.28 -0.98
C SER A 316 -5.99 -5.66 -0.51
N ASN A 317 -5.96 -4.38 -0.13
CA ASN A 317 -7.10 -3.64 0.38
C ASN A 317 -7.86 -4.43 1.47
N PRO A 318 -7.20 -4.90 2.55
CA PRO A 318 -7.84 -5.68 3.60
C PRO A 318 -8.80 -4.77 4.36
N ARG A 319 -10.06 -4.69 3.91
CA ARG A 319 -11.05 -3.88 4.62
C ARG A 319 -11.30 -4.55 5.96
N GLN A 320 -10.82 -3.92 7.01
CA GLN A 320 -11.14 -4.30 8.37
C GLN A 320 -12.67 -4.29 8.46
N GLU A 321 -13.31 -5.41 8.83
CA GLU A 321 -14.64 -5.30 9.45
C GLU A 321 -14.43 -4.34 10.63
N GLU A 322 -15.02 -3.14 10.53
CA GLU A 322 -14.71 -1.99 11.37
C GLU A 322 -14.80 -2.33 12.87
N ASP A 323 -15.56 -3.36 13.25
CA ASP A 323 -15.83 -3.80 14.61
C ASP A 323 -14.60 -4.26 15.43
N VAL A 324 -13.64 -4.98 14.83
CA VAL A 324 -12.55 -5.60 15.63
C VAL A 324 -11.54 -4.56 16.11
N TRP A 325 -11.26 -3.54 15.30
CA TRP A 325 -10.33 -2.46 15.65
C TRP A 325 -11.01 -1.17 16.07
N ALA A 326 -12.30 -0.99 15.81
CA ALA A 326 -13.08 0.06 16.47
C ALA A 326 -13.15 -0.21 17.98
N GLY A 327 -13.33 -1.46 18.42
CA GLY A 327 -13.30 -1.80 19.85
C GLY A 327 -11.93 -1.54 20.50
N PHE A 328 -10.83 -1.85 19.80
CA PHE A 328 -9.47 -1.60 20.27
C PHE A 328 -9.12 -0.09 20.29
N ARG A 329 -9.54 0.66 19.27
CA ARG A 329 -9.36 2.12 19.21
C ARG A 329 -10.26 2.85 20.19
N ALA A 330 -11.51 2.44 20.35
CA ALA A 330 -12.41 2.98 21.37
C ALA A 330 -11.85 2.76 22.78
N MET A 331 -11.25 1.62 23.07
CA MET A 331 -10.56 1.38 24.35
C MET A 331 -9.41 2.38 24.59
N TRP A 332 -8.68 2.76 23.55
CA TRP A 332 -7.54 3.68 23.64
C TRP A 332 -7.95 5.16 23.58
N ASP A 333 -9.00 5.49 22.84
CA ASP A 333 -9.59 6.82 22.75
C ASP A 333 -10.36 7.17 24.04
N THR A 334 -10.92 6.18 24.75
CA THR A 334 -11.48 6.39 26.11
C THR A 334 -10.38 6.67 27.15
N ALA A 335 -9.11 6.38 26.85
CA ALA A 335 -7.96 6.81 27.65
C ALA A 335 -7.42 8.19 27.24
N GLY A 336 -8.06 8.84 26.25
CA GLY A 336 -7.68 10.10 25.64
C GLY A 336 -8.33 11.35 26.21
N ASP A 337 -9.02 11.28 27.36
CA ASP A 337 -9.40 12.49 28.09
C ASP A 337 -8.16 13.09 28.76
N ALA A 338 -7.59 14.09 28.08
CA ALA A 338 -6.58 15.05 28.52
C ALA A 338 -5.51 14.52 29.50
N LEU A 339 -4.27 14.42 29.02
CA LEU A 339 -3.10 14.56 29.89
C LEU A 339 -3.12 15.97 30.52
N VAL A 340 -3.88 16.12 31.60
CA VAL A 340 -3.72 17.20 32.57
C VAL A 340 -2.49 16.83 33.40
N PRO A 341 -1.39 17.59 33.32
CA PRO A 341 -0.33 17.43 34.30
C PRO A 341 -0.95 17.62 35.67
N GLN A 342 -0.95 16.57 36.49
CA GLN A 342 -1.35 16.69 37.89
C GLN A 342 -0.49 17.81 38.50
N PRO A 343 -1.04 18.77 39.26
CA PRO A 343 -0.21 19.75 39.95
C PRO A 343 0.57 19.04 41.06
N HIS A 344 1.84 18.75 40.81
CA HIS A 344 2.78 18.37 41.86
C HIS A 344 3.40 19.68 42.38
N GLY A 345 3.46 19.84 43.70
CA GLY A 345 4.23 20.94 44.31
C GLY A 345 5.71 20.87 43.88
N PRO A 346 6.45 22.00 43.94
CA PRO A 346 7.84 22.03 43.48
C PRO A 346 8.67 20.94 44.16
N ALA A 347 9.40 20.18 43.35
CA ALA A 347 10.18 19.04 43.78
C ALA A 347 11.20 19.43 44.86
N PRO A 348 11.25 18.75 46.01
CA PRO A 348 12.32 18.96 46.98
C PRO A 348 13.65 18.41 46.43
N ALA A 349 14.72 19.16 46.65
CA ALA A 349 16.10 18.76 46.34
C ALA A 349 16.51 17.46 47.06
N PRO A 350 17.51 16.71 46.54
CA PRO A 350 17.82 15.35 47.00
C PRO A 350 18.37 15.35 48.43
N GLY A 351 17.59 14.79 49.35
CA GLY A 351 17.95 14.57 50.74
C GLY A 351 17.74 13.11 51.15
N HIS A 352 18.82 12.49 51.60
CA HIS A 352 18.84 11.23 52.37
C HIS A 352 17.94 11.33 53.64
N PRO A 353 17.88 10.26 54.46
CA PRO A 353 17.05 9.07 54.41
C PRO A 353 15.99 9.10 55.54
N VAL A 354 15.31 7.97 55.79
CA VAL A 354 14.79 7.43 57.08
C VAL A 354 13.40 6.82 56.85
N GLY A 355 13.28 5.51 57.14
CA GLY A 355 12.21 4.59 56.69
C GLY A 355 10.84 4.73 57.39
N PRO A 356 10.09 3.63 57.67
CA PRO A 356 10.30 2.22 57.32
C PRO A 356 9.07 1.60 56.62
N ALA A 357 9.23 1.16 55.37
CA ALA A 357 8.44 0.07 54.80
C ALA A 357 9.24 -0.62 53.67
N ALA A 358 10.47 -1.02 53.99
CA ALA A 358 11.04 -2.22 53.38
C ALA A 358 10.20 -3.41 53.90
N ALA A 359 9.97 -4.50 53.20
CA ALA A 359 10.25 -4.97 51.85
C ALA A 359 9.55 -6.33 51.78
N THR A 360 9.36 -6.90 50.60
CA THR A 360 9.66 -8.33 50.38
C THR A 360 9.55 -8.67 48.90
N ALA A 361 10.51 -8.16 48.11
CA ALA A 361 11.01 -8.93 46.99
C ALA A 361 12.33 -9.55 47.46
N SER A 362 12.41 -10.88 47.45
CA SER A 362 13.57 -11.63 47.96
C SER A 362 14.85 -11.30 47.17
N ALA A 363 16.00 -11.45 47.81
CA ALA A 363 17.31 -11.21 47.19
C ALA A 363 17.48 -11.99 45.87
N GLY A 364 16.95 -13.22 45.79
CA GLY A 364 16.94 -14.00 44.55
C GLY A 364 16.10 -13.41 43.42
N ALA A 365 15.05 -12.62 43.70
CA ALA A 365 14.28 -11.92 42.68
C ALA A 365 15.07 -10.73 42.08
N ARG A 366 15.84 -10.02 42.91
CA ARG A 366 16.69 -8.91 42.46
C ARG A 366 17.89 -9.40 41.65
N GLU A 367 18.46 -10.54 42.01
CA GLU A 367 19.58 -11.14 41.28
C GLU A 367 19.15 -11.71 39.92
N ARG A 368 17.96 -12.33 39.83
CA ARG A 368 17.36 -12.78 38.56
C ARG A 368 17.01 -11.62 37.62
N ALA A 369 16.45 -10.53 38.13
CA ALA A 369 16.14 -9.36 37.32
C ALA A 369 17.40 -8.68 36.77
N ARG A 370 18.46 -8.62 37.59
CA ARG A 370 19.75 -8.06 37.17
C ARG A 370 20.47 -8.94 36.14
N ALA A 371 20.38 -10.26 36.27
CA ALA A 371 20.91 -11.21 35.28
C ALA A 371 20.11 -11.19 33.96
N ALA A 372 18.80 -10.98 34.00
CA ALA A 372 17.96 -10.89 32.79
C ALA A 372 18.23 -9.62 31.95
N LEU A 373 18.66 -8.54 32.58
CA LEU A 373 18.98 -7.26 31.93
C LEU A 373 20.42 -7.22 31.36
N THR A 374 21.30 -8.11 31.81
CA THR A 374 22.70 -8.16 31.35
C THR A 374 23.03 -9.41 30.55
N ALA A 375 22.09 -10.35 30.40
CA ALA A 375 22.27 -11.52 29.54
C ALA A 375 22.32 -11.10 28.06
N PRO A 376 23.30 -11.59 27.27
CA PRO A 376 23.27 -11.38 25.83
C PRO A 376 21.97 -11.94 25.26
N LEU A 377 21.30 -11.16 24.40
CA LEU A 377 20.09 -11.57 23.69
C LEU A 377 20.40 -12.82 22.87
N ALA A 378 20.16 -13.99 23.45
CA ALA A 378 20.11 -15.22 22.69
C ALA A 378 18.99 -15.07 21.64
N PRO A 379 19.19 -15.53 20.40
CA PRO A 379 18.14 -15.49 19.40
C PRO A 379 16.89 -16.15 19.99
N LEU A 380 15.75 -15.45 19.90
CA LEU A 380 14.47 -15.97 20.33
C LEU A 380 14.29 -17.36 19.70
N PRO A 381 13.93 -18.40 20.48
CA PRO A 381 13.80 -19.74 19.94
C PRO A 381 12.76 -19.72 18.82
N VAL A 382 13.18 -20.14 17.62
CA VAL A 382 12.28 -20.30 16.47
C VAL A 382 11.37 -21.47 16.79
N LEU A 383 10.18 -21.19 17.30
CA LEU A 383 9.19 -22.21 17.59
C LEU A 383 8.68 -22.82 16.28
N SER A 384 8.67 -24.14 16.21
CA SER A 384 7.99 -24.82 15.10
C SER A 384 6.49 -24.49 15.13
N ARG A 385 5.82 -24.61 13.97
CA ARG A 385 4.37 -24.35 13.86
C ARG A 385 3.54 -25.18 14.85
N ALA A 386 4.00 -26.39 15.21
CA ALA A 386 3.35 -27.25 16.18
C ALA A 386 3.49 -26.71 17.61
N GLU A 387 4.68 -26.19 17.95
CA GLU A 387 4.96 -25.59 19.27
C GLU A 387 4.26 -24.26 19.45
N LEU A 388 4.23 -23.42 18.41
CA LEU A 388 3.46 -22.17 18.41
C LEU A 388 1.97 -22.45 18.65
N ARG A 389 1.39 -23.42 17.93
CA ARG A 389 0.00 -23.83 18.12
C ARG A 389 -0.27 -24.42 19.50
N ARG A 390 0.69 -25.13 20.11
CA ARG A 390 0.58 -25.62 21.48
C ARG A 390 0.57 -24.47 22.48
N LYS A 391 1.52 -23.53 22.36
CA LYS A 391 1.59 -22.33 23.21
C LYS A 391 0.35 -21.46 23.10
N VAL A 392 -0.13 -21.20 21.88
CA VAL A 392 -1.39 -20.45 21.67
C VAL A 392 -2.55 -21.13 22.38
N ARG A 393 -2.64 -22.47 22.32
CA ARG A 393 -3.71 -23.22 23.02
C ARG A 393 -3.56 -23.22 24.53
N GLU A 394 -2.34 -23.22 25.04
CA GLU A 394 -2.03 -23.17 26.47
C GLU A 394 -2.34 -21.77 27.05
N VAL A 395 -2.02 -20.70 26.31
CA VAL A 395 -2.26 -19.31 26.75
C VAL A 395 -3.73 -18.91 26.58
N ALA A 396 -4.39 -19.37 25.52
CA ALA A 396 -5.80 -19.07 25.26
C ALA A 396 -6.78 -19.97 26.04
N ASP A 397 -6.33 -21.10 26.60
CA ASP A 397 -7.11 -22.05 27.40
C ASP A 397 -8.52 -22.37 26.83
N ARG A 398 -8.62 -22.42 25.49
CA ARG A 398 -9.86 -22.57 24.70
C ARG A 398 -10.92 -21.46 24.88
N GLU A 399 -10.62 -20.36 25.54
CA GLU A 399 -11.48 -19.19 25.54
C GLU A 399 -11.41 -18.45 24.19
N PRO A 400 -12.53 -17.90 23.68
CA PRO A 400 -12.52 -17.04 22.51
C PRO A 400 -11.65 -15.81 22.81
N ALA A 401 -10.83 -15.41 21.84
CA ALA A 401 -9.81 -14.36 22.00
C ALA A 401 -10.35 -13.05 22.61
N GLY A 402 -11.63 -12.73 22.39
CA GLY A 402 -12.31 -11.57 22.98
C GLY A 402 -12.58 -11.63 24.49
N ARG A 403 -12.19 -12.71 25.19
CA ARG A 403 -12.33 -12.86 26.65
C ARG A 403 -11.00 -13.04 27.40
N MET A 404 -9.87 -13.01 26.69
CA MET A 404 -8.55 -13.18 27.30
C MET A 404 -8.15 -11.97 28.15
N SER A 405 -7.54 -12.20 29.31
CA SER A 405 -7.03 -11.12 30.16
C SER A 405 -5.79 -10.46 29.53
N VAL A 406 -5.56 -9.19 29.87
CA VAL A 406 -4.41 -8.39 29.38
C VAL A 406 -3.07 -9.09 29.61
N GLU A 407 -2.90 -9.73 30.77
CA GLU A 407 -1.68 -10.48 31.10
C GLU A 407 -1.46 -11.71 30.20
N ARG A 408 -2.54 -12.37 29.77
CA ARG A 408 -2.49 -13.49 28.81
C ARG A 408 -2.23 -13.01 27.39
N CYS A 409 -2.73 -11.84 27.00
CA CYS A 409 -2.43 -11.23 25.70
C CYS A 409 -0.97 -10.80 25.57
N LEU A 410 -0.35 -10.30 26.65
CA LEU A 410 1.07 -9.91 26.65
C LEU A 410 2.03 -11.10 26.70
N THR A 411 1.55 -12.27 27.12
CA THR A 411 2.33 -13.52 27.18
C THR A 411 2.38 -14.23 25.81
N LEU A 412 1.40 -13.95 24.94
CA LEU A 412 1.28 -14.44 23.56
C LEU A 412 2.15 -13.62 22.62
#